data_AF-A0A1Y5K1I9-F1
#
_entry.id   AF-A0A1Y5K1I9-F1
#
_cell.length_a   1.000
_cell.length_b   1.000
_cell.length_c   1.000
_cell.angle_alpha   90.00
_cell.angle_beta   90.00
_cell.angle_gamma   90.00
#
_symmetry.space_group_name_H-M   'P 1'
#
loop_
_entity.id
_entity.type
_entity.pdbx_description
1 polymer ?
#
loop_
_entity_poly.entity_id
_entity_poly.type
_entity_poly.pdbx_seq_one_letter_code
_entity_poly.pdbx_strand_id
1 'polypeptide(L)' 'MNNFKYTLLMALLATSCGSFATSNRIAEQFKALDRNEDGLLTRSESAKDPALWSRFKNYDSDKDNRLSLAEFTVYLNQ' A
#
# COMPACT_ATOMS: atom_id res chain seq x y z
N MET A 1 -18.83 48.11 -6.57
CA MET A 1 -18.40 47.65 -5.23
C MET A 1 -18.98 46.27 -5.03
N ASN A 2 -18.11 45.24 -4.98
CA ASN A 2 -18.28 43.89 -4.37
C ASN A 2 -19.22 42.90 -5.11
N ASN A 3 -18.86 41.68 -5.55
CA ASN A 3 -17.70 40.80 -5.35
C ASN A 3 -17.61 39.77 -6.51
N PHE A 4 -16.46 39.70 -7.18
CA PHE A 4 -16.17 38.83 -8.32
C PHE A 4 -15.16 37.74 -7.91
N LYS A 5 -15.54 36.67 -7.19
CA LYS A 5 -14.53 35.75 -6.61
C LYS A 5 -14.78 34.22 -6.53
N TYR A 6 -15.90 33.62 -6.96
CA TYR A 6 -16.06 32.16 -6.76
C TYR A 6 -16.59 31.34 -7.94
N THR A 7 -16.33 31.76 -9.18
CA THR A 7 -16.60 30.95 -10.39
C THR A 7 -15.52 29.92 -10.72
N LEU A 8 -14.59 29.63 -9.81
CA LEU A 8 -13.40 28.85 -10.16
C LEU A 8 -12.86 28.02 -8.99
N LEU A 9 -13.53 26.93 -8.58
CA LEU A 9 -12.87 25.76 -7.95
C LEU A 9 -13.82 24.58 -7.68
N MET A 10 -14.32 23.90 -8.72
CA MET A 10 -14.91 22.56 -8.56
C MET A 10 -14.37 21.60 -9.63
N ALA A 11 -13.05 21.61 -9.80
CA ALA A 11 -12.31 20.58 -10.52
C ALA A 11 -11.68 19.64 -9.48
N LEU A 12 -12.51 18.88 -8.76
CA LEU A 12 -12.02 17.80 -7.89
C LEU A 12 -12.20 16.46 -8.62
N LEU A 13 -11.24 16.22 -9.53
CA LEU A 13 -10.60 14.93 -9.78
C LEU A 13 -11.49 13.69 -9.62
N ALA A 14 -12.15 13.32 -10.72
CA ALA A 14 -12.58 11.94 -10.93
C ALA A 14 -11.35 11.06 -11.24
N THR A 15 -10.57 10.73 -10.20
CA THR A 15 -9.50 9.74 -10.27
C THR A 15 -9.90 8.52 -9.45
N SER A 16 -10.64 7.61 -10.07
CA SER A 16 -10.86 6.27 -9.52
C SER A 16 -11.30 5.38 -10.68
N CYS A 17 -10.80 4.18 -10.87
CA CYS A 17 -9.85 3.37 -10.14
C CYS A 17 -9.28 2.46 -11.22
N GLY A 18 -8.00 2.60 -11.55
CA GLY A 18 -7.33 1.66 -12.44
C GLY A 18 -7.39 0.28 -11.78
N SER A 19 -8.18 -0.63 -12.33
CA SER A 19 -8.43 -1.95 -11.77
C SER A 19 -7.14 -2.78 -11.80
N PHE A 20 -6.55 -3.00 -10.63
CA PHE A 20 -5.37 -3.85 -10.45
C PHE A 20 -5.76 -5.34 -10.54
N ALA A 21 -5.87 -5.87 -11.76
CA ALA A 21 -6.13 -7.31 -11.97
C ALA A 21 -4.95 -8.22 -11.52
N THR A 22 -3.74 -7.67 -11.33
CA THR A 22 -2.57 -8.37 -10.76
C THR A 22 -2.67 -8.57 -9.24
N SER A 23 -3.61 -7.88 -8.58
CA SER A 23 -3.68 -7.83 -7.13
C SER A 23 -4.02 -9.17 -6.48
N ASN A 24 -4.70 -10.10 -7.16
CA ASN A 24 -5.31 -11.25 -6.49
C ASN A 24 -4.29 -12.17 -5.78
N ARG A 25 -3.24 -12.63 -6.47
CA ARG A 25 -2.22 -13.51 -5.86
C ARG A 25 -1.39 -12.80 -4.78
N ILE A 26 -1.07 -11.53 -5.01
CA ILE A 26 -0.32 -10.70 -4.08
C ILE A 26 -1.15 -10.44 -2.82
N ALA A 27 -2.43 -10.11 -3.00
CA ALA A 27 -3.38 -9.89 -1.93
C ALA A 27 -3.61 -11.17 -1.13
N GLU A 28 -3.70 -12.35 -1.76
CA GLU A 28 -3.82 -13.62 -1.02
C GLU A 28 -2.59 -13.90 -0.15
N GLN A 29 -1.38 -13.71 -0.68
CA GLN A 29 -0.13 -13.88 0.08
C GLN A 29 -0.01 -12.84 1.20
N PHE A 30 -0.34 -11.59 0.89
CA PHE A 30 -0.37 -10.50 1.86
C PHE A 30 -1.33 -10.82 2.99
N LYS A 31 -2.56 -11.24 2.66
CA LYS A 31 -3.62 -11.58 3.61
C LYS A 31 -3.31 -12.84 4.42
N ALA A 32 -2.50 -13.77 3.89
CA ALA A 32 -2.01 -14.92 4.64
C ALA A 32 -1.02 -14.52 5.76
N LEU A 33 -0.28 -13.43 5.53
CA LEU A 33 0.68 -12.88 6.49
C LEU A 33 0.01 -11.91 7.47
N ASP A 34 -0.85 -11.01 6.95
CA ASP A 34 -1.63 -9.97 7.65
C ASP A 34 -2.70 -10.60 8.54
N ARG A 35 -2.36 -10.78 9.82
CA ARG A 35 -3.22 -11.46 10.80
C ARG A 35 -4.27 -10.53 11.37
N ASN A 36 -3.98 -9.24 11.44
CA ASN A 36 -4.90 -8.24 11.96
C ASN A 36 -5.80 -7.63 10.87
N GLU A 37 -5.59 -8.00 9.60
CA GLU A 37 -6.35 -7.55 8.44
C GLU A 37 -6.41 -6.01 8.33
N ASP A 38 -5.34 -5.34 8.75
CA ASP A 38 -5.24 -3.87 8.73
C ASP A 38 -4.69 -3.33 7.40
N GLY A 39 -4.27 -4.23 6.49
CA GLY A 39 -3.68 -3.86 5.21
C GLY A 39 -2.20 -3.48 5.30
N LEU A 40 -1.53 -3.76 6.42
CA LEU A 40 -0.11 -3.48 6.67
C LEU A 40 0.58 -4.69 7.31
N LEU A 41 1.69 -5.15 6.72
CA LEU A 41 2.48 -6.22 7.32
C LEU A 41 3.48 -5.65 8.31
N THR A 42 3.24 -5.91 9.59
CA THR A 42 4.21 -5.54 10.62
C THR A 42 5.44 -6.45 10.57
N ARG A 43 6.52 -6.00 11.20
CA ARG A 43 7.75 -6.80 11.33
C ARG A 43 7.52 -8.15 12.03
N SER A 44 6.56 -8.22 12.96
CA SER A 44 6.17 -9.45 13.65
C SER A 44 5.43 -10.43 12.75
N GLU A 45 4.61 -9.93 11.83
CA GLU A 45 3.89 -10.77 10.87
C GLU A 45 4.79 -11.24 9.74
N SER A 46 5.65 -10.34 9.27
CA SER A 46 6.69 -10.65 8.30
C SER A 46 7.70 -11.67 8.83
N ALA A 47 7.87 -11.80 10.15
CA ALA A 47 8.73 -12.81 10.76
C ALA A 47 8.29 -14.26 10.50
N LYS A 48 7.05 -14.49 10.05
CA LYS A 48 6.61 -15.81 9.57
C LYS A 48 7.38 -16.27 8.33
N ASP A 49 7.85 -15.33 7.51
CA ASP A 49 8.62 -15.60 6.31
C ASP A 49 10.06 -15.07 6.51
N PRO A 50 11.04 -15.96 6.74
CA PRO A 50 12.42 -15.54 7.00
C PRO A 50 13.05 -14.74 5.84
N ALA A 51 12.63 -15.00 4.60
CA ALA A 51 13.15 -14.30 3.43
C ALA A 51 12.62 -12.87 3.36
N LEU A 52 11.31 -12.70 3.60
CA LEU A 52 10.69 -11.39 3.76
C LEU A 52 11.29 -10.65 4.94
N TRP A 53 11.42 -11.29 6.10
CA TRP A 53 11.97 -10.66 7.30
C TRP A 53 13.39 -10.13 7.11
N SER A 54 14.26 -10.91 6.44
CA SER A 54 15.63 -10.49 6.15
C SER A 54 15.67 -9.30 5.18
N ARG A 55 14.71 -9.23 4.25
CA ARG A 55 14.65 -8.16 3.26
C ARG A 55 13.69 -7.04 3.64
N PHE A 56 12.99 -7.14 4.77
CA PHE A 56 11.96 -6.21 5.22
C PHE A 56 12.42 -4.76 5.13
N LYS A 57 13.59 -4.48 5.72
CA LYS A 57 14.20 -3.13 5.71
C LYS A 57 14.64 -2.63 4.33
N ASN A 58 14.76 -3.52 3.34
CA ASN A 58 15.06 -3.12 1.97
C ASN A 58 13.80 -2.70 1.21
N TYR A 59 12.61 -3.11 1.68
CA TYR A 59 11.32 -2.81 1.06
C TYR A 59 10.54 -1.74 1.81
N ASP A 60 10.73 -1.64 3.13
CA ASP A 60 10.22 -0.58 4.03
C ASP A 60 10.89 0.75 3.68
N SER A 61 10.31 1.44 2.70
CA SER A 61 10.89 2.63 2.07
C SER A 61 10.56 3.89 2.86
N ASP A 62 9.40 3.92 3.51
CA ASP A 62 8.95 4.99 4.37
C ASP A 62 9.46 4.88 5.82
N LYS A 63 10.07 3.73 6.17
CA LYS A 63 10.70 3.43 7.46
C LYS A 63 9.71 3.43 8.61
N ASP A 64 8.46 3.07 8.33
CA ASP A 64 7.40 3.01 9.34
C ASP A 64 7.43 1.69 10.15
N ASN A 65 8.37 0.79 9.83
CA ASN A 65 8.49 -0.58 10.37
C ASN A 65 7.31 -1.50 10.02
N ARG A 66 6.62 -1.20 8.92
CA ARG A 66 5.54 -1.97 8.31
C ARG A 66 5.81 -2.09 6.82
N LEU A 67 5.10 -3.00 6.17
CA LEU A 67 5.09 -3.12 4.72
C LEU A 67 3.67 -2.96 4.26
N SER A 68 3.42 -1.89 3.53
CA SER A 68 2.16 -1.69 2.84
C SER A 68 1.98 -2.72 1.72
N LEU A 69 0.73 -2.90 1.26
CA LEU A 69 0.44 -3.73 0.10
C LEU A 69 1.27 -3.32 -1.14
N ALA A 70 1.56 -2.03 -1.29
CA ALA A 70 2.39 -1.51 -2.37
C ALA A 70 3.85 -1.99 -2.25
N GLU A 71 4.45 -1.89 -1.07
CA GLU A 71 5.83 -2.33 -0.84
C GLU A 71 5.95 -3.86 -0.91
N PHE A 72 4.94 -4.57 -0.41
CA PHE A 72 4.87 -6.03 -0.54
C PHE A 72 4.70 -6.47 -2.00
N THR A 73 3.97 -5.70 -2.81
CA THR A 73 3.88 -5.91 -4.27
C THR A 73 5.25 -5.76 -4.92
N VAL A 74 6.05 -4.79 -4.49
CA VAL A 74 7.43 -4.62 -4.99
C VAL A 74 8.27 -5.83 -4.59
N TYR A 75 8.14 -6.34 -3.36
CA TYR A 75 8.83 -7.57 -2.91
C TYR A 75 8.51 -8.79 -3.78
N LEU A 76 7.24 -9.00 -4.14
CA LEU A 76 6.83 -10.16 -4.94
C LEU A 76 7.18 -10.06 -6.43
N ASN A 77 7.52 -8.88 -6.92
CA ASN A 77 7.93 -8.66 -8.31
C ASN A 77 9.47 -8.64 -8.50
N GLN A 78 10.25 -8.98 -7.46
CA GLN A 78 11.70 -9.17 -7.54
C GLN A 78 12.10 -10.63 -7.66
#